data_AF-A0A8H8X1A0-F1
#
_entry.id   AF-A0A8H8X1A0-F1
#
_cell.length_a   1.000
_cell.length_b   1.000
_cell.length_c   1.000
_cell.angle_alpha   90.00
_cell.angle_beta   90.00
_cell.angle_gamma   90.00
#
_symmetry.space_group_name_H-M   'P 1'
#
loop_
_entity.id
_entity.type
_entity.pdbx_description
1 polymer ?
#
loop_
_entity_poly.entity_id
_entity_poly.type
_entity_poly.pdbx_seq_one_letter_code
_entity_poly.pdbx_strand_id
1 'polypeptide(L)'
;MDASEIKKVFQDHSVPFSNDDYWKVQQTYVVKHKALERLAGALKITFDDPKMMVQKDDSLVMFVRGYRPMGNDQVRTEWSIGEVSMGREGANYRVSGKQAGYPWAMVEKRAKDRVILKLAGLYGLYSEDEADEFKADSIRLAAQNDKGSANRQPPPAANTAEAPQDEAPATADATPSDPETGEVDPVYADLHGRITAADSINKITDLMLDPKTQEALAAMTEEARQGLRAFATKRLKQDFGWGKKTEPQAA
;
A
#
# COMPACT_ATOMS: atom_id res chain seq x y z
N MET A 1 6.49 1.79 -22.52
CA MET A 1 5.27 1.97 -23.33
C MET A 1 4.48 3.13 -22.77
N ASP A 2 4.09 4.09 -23.61
CA ASP A 2 3.30 5.26 -23.20
C ASP A 2 1.80 5.06 -23.44
N ALA A 3 0.96 5.97 -22.95
CA ALA A 3 -0.50 5.87 -23.09
C ALA A 3 -0.98 5.90 -24.55
N SER A 4 -0.23 6.53 -25.45
CA SER A 4 -0.59 6.62 -26.87
C SER A 4 -0.37 5.29 -27.59
N GLU A 5 0.71 4.57 -27.26
CA GLU A 5 1.00 3.23 -27.77
C GLU A 5 -0.07 2.22 -27.30
N ILE A 6 -0.48 2.31 -26.03
CA ILE A 6 -1.57 1.46 -25.50
C ILE A 6 -2.86 1.73 -26.27
N LYS A 7 -3.26 3.01 -26.38
CA LYS A 7 -4.48 3.40 -27.08
C LYS A 7 -4.47 2.94 -28.53
N LYS A 8 -3.33 3.01 -29.21
CA LYS A 8 -3.16 2.55 -30.58
C LYS A 8 -3.47 1.05 -30.71
N VAL A 9 -2.95 0.20 -29.83
CA VAL A 9 -3.23 -1.25 -29.86
C VAL A 9 -4.73 -1.54 -29.77
N PHE A 10 -5.46 -0.83 -28.89
CA PHE A 10 -6.91 -0.99 -28.78
C PHE A 10 -7.64 -0.50 -30.04
N GLN A 11 -7.22 0.63 -30.60
CA GLN A 11 -7.78 1.19 -31.83
C GLN A 11 -7.55 0.30 -33.05
N ASP A 12 -6.35 -0.27 -33.20
CA ASP A 12 -5.99 -1.19 -34.28
C ASP A 12 -6.90 -2.44 -34.30
N HIS A 13 -7.47 -2.79 -33.14
CA HIS A 13 -8.42 -3.89 -32.97
C HIS A 13 -9.88 -3.43 -32.84
N SER A 14 -10.18 -2.16 -33.14
CA SER A 14 -11.53 -1.58 -33.06
C SER A 14 -12.18 -1.70 -31.68
N VAL A 15 -11.39 -1.69 -30.62
CA VAL A 15 -11.85 -1.75 -29.23
C VAL A 15 -11.91 -0.35 -28.64
N PRO A 16 -13.06 0.07 -28.07
CA PRO A 16 -13.15 1.36 -27.39
C PRO A 16 -12.18 1.42 -26.19
N PHE A 17 -11.39 2.48 -26.09
CA PHE A 17 -10.45 2.67 -24.98
C PHE A 17 -10.47 4.12 -24.52
N SER A 18 -10.88 4.35 -23.27
CA SER A 18 -11.01 5.69 -22.67
C SER A 18 -10.05 5.88 -21.49
N ASN A 19 -10.01 7.09 -20.94
CA ASN A 19 -9.22 7.40 -19.74
C ASN A 19 -9.70 6.62 -18.50
N ASP A 20 -10.90 6.05 -18.54
CA ASP A 20 -11.41 5.20 -17.45
C ASP A 20 -10.84 3.79 -17.51
N ASP A 21 -10.16 3.39 -18.59
CA ASP A 21 -9.68 2.02 -18.79
C ASP A 21 -8.24 1.79 -18.30
N TYR A 22 -7.55 2.85 -17.87
CA TYR A 22 -6.19 2.74 -17.38
C TYR A 22 -5.84 3.81 -16.35
N TRP A 23 -4.79 3.58 -15.58
CA TRP A 23 -4.16 4.62 -14.78
C TRP A 23 -2.65 4.43 -14.77
N LYS A 24 -1.93 5.42 -14.26
CA LYS A 24 -0.47 5.36 -14.14
C LYS A 24 -0.08 5.07 -12.69
N VAL A 25 0.84 4.14 -12.51
CA VAL A 25 1.52 3.89 -11.24
C VAL A 25 3.00 4.11 -11.47
N GLN A 26 3.60 5.06 -10.76
CA GLN A 26 5.01 5.43 -10.94
C GLN A 26 5.33 5.71 -12.42
N GLN A 27 6.13 4.87 -13.08
CA GLN A 27 6.51 5.00 -14.49
C GLN A 27 5.77 4.01 -15.41
N THR A 28 4.86 3.20 -14.88
CA THR A 28 4.17 2.15 -15.64
C THR A 28 2.67 2.41 -15.69
N TYR A 29 2.05 1.99 -16.80
CA TYR A 29 0.60 2.05 -16.96
C TYR A 29 -0.03 0.74 -16.56
N VAL A 30 -1.23 0.89 -16.01
CA VAL A 30 -2.07 -0.20 -15.53
C VAL A 30 -3.34 -0.21 -16.34
N VAL A 31 -3.70 -1.34 -16.92
CA VAL A 31 -4.92 -1.50 -17.71
C VAL A 31 -5.96 -2.28 -16.92
N LYS A 32 -7.21 -1.79 -16.90
CA LYS A 32 -8.32 -2.45 -16.22
C LYS A 32 -8.64 -3.81 -16.81
N HIS A 33 -9.00 -4.76 -15.95
CA HIS A 33 -9.39 -6.11 -16.37
C HIS A 33 -10.51 -6.09 -17.43
N LYS A 34 -11.55 -5.26 -17.22
CA LYS A 34 -12.65 -5.10 -18.19
C LYS A 34 -12.19 -4.61 -19.57
N ALA A 35 -11.13 -3.80 -19.64
CA ALA A 35 -10.56 -3.36 -20.91
C ALA A 35 -9.80 -4.51 -21.58
N LEU A 36 -9.02 -5.27 -20.81
CA LEU A 36 -8.29 -6.44 -21.29
C LEU A 36 -9.23 -7.53 -21.83
N GLU A 37 -10.35 -7.80 -21.16
CA GLU A 37 -11.36 -8.77 -21.64
C GLU A 37 -11.98 -8.35 -22.99
N ARG A 38 -12.27 -7.05 -23.17
CA ARG A 38 -12.76 -6.53 -24.46
C ARG A 38 -11.71 -6.70 -25.56
N LEU A 39 -10.44 -6.45 -25.24
CA LEU A 39 -9.34 -6.67 -26.16
C LEU A 39 -9.17 -8.16 -26.50
N ALA A 40 -9.26 -9.04 -25.51
CA ALA A 40 -9.20 -10.49 -25.70
C ALA A 40 -10.29 -10.98 -26.64
N GLY A 41 -11.52 -10.48 -26.48
CA GLY A 41 -12.63 -10.78 -27.38
C GLY A 41 -12.37 -10.35 -28.83
N ALA A 42 -11.89 -9.12 -29.04
CA ALA A 42 -11.54 -8.64 -30.38
C ALA A 42 -10.38 -9.42 -31.02
N LEU A 43 -9.42 -9.85 -30.20
CA LEU A 43 -8.29 -10.69 -30.60
C LEU A 43 -8.64 -12.17 -30.76
N LYS A 44 -9.86 -12.58 -30.43
CA LYS A 44 -10.31 -13.98 -30.42
C LYS A 44 -9.40 -14.86 -29.56
N ILE A 45 -8.94 -14.32 -28.43
CA ILE A 45 -8.14 -15.07 -27.49
C ILE A 45 -9.03 -16.13 -26.83
N THR A 46 -8.58 -17.38 -26.84
CA THR A 46 -9.19 -18.48 -26.09
C THR A 46 -8.24 -18.97 -25.01
N PHE A 47 -8.78 -19.61 -23.98
CA PHE A 47 -8.01 -20.12 -22.85
C PHE A 47 -8.29 -21.61 -22.66
N ASP A 48 -7.27 -22.34 -22.19
CA ASP A 48 -7.47 -23.67 -21.63
C ASP A 48 -8.17 -23.56 -20.27
N ASP A 49 -8.70 -24.70 -19.80
CA ASP A 49 -9.17 -24.82 -18.42
C ASP A 49 -8.05 -24.45 -17.44
N PRO A 50 -8.33 -23.57 -16.46
CA PRO A 50 -7.33 -23.14 -15.49
C PRO A 50 -6.86 -24.31 -14.61
N LYS A 51 -5.57 -24.32 -14.30
CA LYS A 51 -4.97 -25.36 -13.45
C LYS A 51 -4.48 -24.76 -12.13
N MET A 52 -5.02 -25.26 -11.03
CA MET A 52 -4.52 -24.91 -9.70
C MET A 52 -3.15 -25.56 -9.46
N MET A 53 -2.16 -24.74 -9.16
CA MET A 53 -0.79 -25.17 -8.87
C MET A 53 -0.53 -25.21 -7.36
N VAL A 54 -1.04 -24.20 -6.64
CA VAL A 54 -0.95 -24.12 -5.18
C VAL A 54 -2.32 -23.74 -4.65
N GLN A 55 -2.76 -24.49 -3.65
CA GLN A 55 -3.95 -24.20 -2.85
C GLN A 55 -3.59 -24.39 -1.38
N LYS A 56 -3.32 -23.29 -0.70
CA LYS A 56 -3.09 -23.22 0.75
C LYS A 56 -4.00 -22.14 1.33
N ASP A 57 -4.19 -22.16 2.63
CA ASP A 57 -5.12 -21.26 3.33
C ASP A 57 -4.90 -19.78 2.97
N ASP A 58 -3.64 -19.34 2.89
CA ASP A 58 -3.28 -17.96 2.60
C ASP A 58 -2.66 -17.75 1.21
N SER A 59 -2.62 -18.77 0.35
CA SER A 59 -1.92 -18.68 -0.94
C SER A 59 -2.53 -19.54 -2.04
N LEU A 60 -2.85 -18.89 -3.15
CA LEU A 60 -3.35 -19.51 -4.37
C LEU A 60 -2.43 -19.18 -5.54
N VAL A 61 -2.10 -20.18 -6.33
CA VAL A 61 -1.39 -20.00 -7.61
C VAL A 61 -2.12 -20.79 -8.69
N MET A 62 -2.46 -20.11 -9.79
CA MET A 62 -3.18 -20.68 -10.91
C MET A 62 -2.38 -20.53 -12.19
N PHE A 63 -2.25 -21.60 -12.96
CA PHE A 63 -1.68 -21.59 -14.30
C PHE A 63 -2.79 -21.47 -15.35
N VAL A 64 -2.60 -20.56 -16.30
CA VAL A 64 -3.49 -20.38 -17.46
C VAL A 64 -2.65 -20.32 -18.73
N ARG A 65 -3.11 -21.01 -19.77
CA ARG A 65 -2.60 -20.92 -21.13
C ARG A 65 -3.67 -20.33 -22.02
N GLY A 66 -3.27 -19.47 -22.96
CA GLY A 66 -4.17 -18.91 -23.95
C GLY A 66 -3.57 -18.88 -25.35
N TYR A 67 -4.46 -18.71 -26.31
CA TYR A 67 -4.20 -18.86 -27.73
C TYR A 67 -4.78 -17.68 -28.48
N ARG A 68 -4.03 -17.13 -29.44
CA ARG A 68 -4.48 -16.07 -30.34
C ARG A 68 -4.27 -16.49 -31.79
N PRO A 69 -5.30 -16.50 -32.65
CA PRO A 69 -5.10 -16.72 -34.08
C PRO A 69 -4.37 -15.51 -34.71
N MET A 70 -3.37 -15.78 -35.56
CA MET A 70 -2.51 -14.77 -36.20
C MET A 70 -2.69 -14.70 -37.73
N GLY A 71 -3.58 -15.51 -38.29
CA GLY A 71 -3.74 -15.70 -39.75
C GLY A 71 -2.88 -16.84 -40.28
N ASN A 72 -3.15 -17.30 -41.51
CA ASN A 72 -2.45 -18.43 -42.16
C ASN A 72 -2.37 -19.70 -41.28
N ASP A 73 -3.46 -20.02 -40.57
CA ASP A 73 -3.56 -21.12 -39.59
C ASP A 73 -2.51 -21.10 -38.46
N GLN A 74 -1.81 -19.98 -38.28
CA GLN A 74 -0.88 -19.79 -37.17
C GLN A 74 -1.63 -19.37 -35.92
N VAL A 75 -1.28 -20.03 -34.82
CA VAL A 75 -1.79 -19.73 -33.48
C VAL A 75 -0.62 -19.34 -32.59
N ARG A 76 -0.64 -18.11 -32.09
CA ARG A 76 0.28 -17.69 -31.03
C ARG A 76 -0.21 -18.26 -29.71
N THR A 77 0.68 -18.88 -28.96
CA THR A 77 0.39 -19.47 -27.66
C THR A 77 1.22 -18.78 -26.60
N GLU A 78 0.59 -18.41 -25.49
CA GLU A 78 1.25 -17.84 -24.32
C GLU A 78 0.66 -18.45 -23.05
N TRP A 79 1.42 -18.38 -21.96
CA TRP A 79 0.96 -18.85 -20.66
C TRP A 79 1.39 -17.88 -19.56
N SER A 80 0.67 -17.92 -18.45
CA SER A 80 1.04 -17.19 -17.25
C SER A 80 0.55 -17.91 -16.00
N ILE A 81 1.10 -17.50 -14.87
CA ILE A 81 0.55 -17.78 -13.56
C ILE A 81 -0.14 -16.52 -13.03
N GLY A 82 -1.23 -16.71 -12.29
CA GLY A 82 -1.78 -15.73 -11.36
C GLY A 82 -1.41 -16.15 -9.95
N GLU A 83 -1.10 -15.18 -9.09
CA GLU A 83 -0.74 -15.46 -7.70
C GLU A 83 -1.50 -14.56 -6.74
N VAL A 84 -2.01 -15.16 -5.67
CA VAL A 84 -2.71 -14.48 -4.60
C VAL A 84 -2.16 -14.97 -3.28
N SER A 85 -1.73 -14.03 -2.43
CA SER A 85 -1.27 -14.21 -1.06
C SER A 85 -2.06 -13.27 -0.17
N MET A 86 -2.76 -13.84 0.81
CA MET A 86 -3.65 -13.11 1.74
C MET A 86 -3.01 -12.90 3.13
N GLY A 87 -1.81 -13.45 3.37
CA GLY A 87 -1.15 -13.43 4.68
C GLY A 87 -0.81 -12.02 5.19
N ARG A 88 -0.76 -11.83 6.52
CA ARG A 88 -0.51 -10.50 7.13
C ARG A 88 0.79 -9.83 6.68
N GLU A 89 1.82 -10.61 6.37
CA GLU A 89 3.13 -10.12 5.92
C GLU A 89 3.37 -10.59 4.48
N GLY A 90 3.66 -9.65 3.58
CA GLY A 90 3.85 -9.96 2.15
C GLY A 90 2.57 -10.29 1.36
N ALA A 91 1.37 -10.04 1.91
CA ALA A 91 0.13 -10.16 1.13
C ALA A 91 0.16 -9.27 -0.11
N ASN A 92 -0.18 -9.90 -1.23
CA ASN A 92 -0.35 -9.27 -2.53
C ASN A 92 -1.85 -9.05 -2.85
N TYR A 93 -2.74 -9.66 -2.05
CA TYR A 93 -4.18 -9.43 -2.09
C TYR A 93 -4.67 -9.10 -0.68
N ARG A 94 -5.04 -7.83 -0.47
CA ARG A 94 -5.50 -7.35 0.83
C ARG A 94 -7.00 -7.11 0.81
N VAL A 95 -7.68 -7.80 1.70
CA VAL A 95 -9.10 -7.58 1.95
C VAL A 95 -9.20 -6.68 3.18
N SER A 96 -9.65 -5.44 2.99
CA SER A 96 -9.74 -4.46 4.10
C SER A 96 -11.19 -4.28 4.56
N GLY A 97 -11.37 -4.06 5.87
CA GLY A 97 -12.68 -3.78 6.47
C GLY A 97 -13.65 -4.96 6.37
N LYS A 98 -14.90 -4.69 5.96
CA LYS A 98 -15.99 -5.68 5.84
C LYS A 98 -16.14 -6.24 4.41
N GLN A 99 -15.17 -6.01 3.53
CA GLN A 99 -15.25 -6.52 2.15
C GLN A 99 -15.07 -8.04 2.13
N ALA A 100 -15.84 -8.74 1.29
CA ALA A 100 -15.64 -10.15 1.05
C ALA A 100 -14.39 -10.35 0.18
N GLY A 101 -13.50 -11.24 0.60
CA GLY A 101 -12.35 -11.67 -0.20
C GLY A 101 -12.77 -12.67 -1.25
N TYR A 102 -12.38 -12.43 -2.51
CA TYR A 102 -12.59 -13.36 -3.62
C TYR A 102 -11.24 -13.82 -4.21
N PRO A 103 -10.40 -14.51 -3.42
CA PRO A 103 -9.04 -14.84 -3.83
C PRO A 103 -8.98 -15.76 -5.05
N TRP A 104 -9.98 -16.63 -5.21
CA TRP A 104 -10.12 -17.52 -6.37
C TRP A 104 -10.41 -16.76 -7.67
N ALA A 105 -11.31 -15.77 -7.63
CA ALA A 105 -11.55 -14.91 -8.78
C ALA A 105 -10.32 -14.04 -9.07
N MET A 106 -9.66 -13.54 -8.03
CA MET A 106 -8.47 -12.70 -8.17
C MET A 106 -7.31 -13.44 -8.85
N VAL A 107 -7.04 -14.69 -8.44
CA VAL A 107 -5.96 -15.49 -9.03
C VAL A 107 -6.24 -15.82 -10.49
N GLU A 108 -7.50 -16.10 -10.84
CA GLU A 108 -7.93 -16.34 -12.22
C GLU A 108 -7.74 -15.09 -13.10
N LYS A 109 -8.22 -13.94 -12.64
CA LYS A 109 -8.10 -12.67 -13.38
C LYS A 109 -6.64 -12.31 -13.63
N ARG A 110 -5.78 -12.38 -12.61
CA ARG A 110 -4.33 -12.13 -12.75
C ARG A 110 -3.67 -13.06 -13.78
N ALA A 111 -4.03 -14.34 -13.77
CA ALA A 111 -3.49 -15.29 -14.73
C ALA A 111 -3.91 -14.96 -16.18
N LYS A 112 -5.21 -14.69 -16.39
CA LYS A 112 -5.77 -14.33 -17.70
C LYS A 112 -5.24 -13.01 -18.23
N ASP A 113 -5.24 -11.96 -17.41
CA ASP A 113 -4.79 -10.63 -17.81
C ASP A 113 -3.35 -10.64 -18.32
N ARG A 114 -2.45 -11.34 -17.62
CA ARG A 114 -1.04 -11.50 -18.05
C ARG A 114 -0.93 -12.20 -19.40
N VAL A 115 -1.76 -13.22 -19.66
CA VAL A 115 -1.81 -13.89 -20.96
C VAL A 115 -2.31 -12.94 -22.05
N ILE A 116 -3.35 -12.15 -21.77
CA ILE A 116 -3.90 -11.16 -22.70
C ILE A 116 -2.82 -10.13 -23.06
N LEU A 117 -2.15 -9.55 -22.06
CA LEU A 117 -1.08 -8.57 -22.27
C LEU A 117 0.05 -9.14 -23.15
N LYS A 118 0.49 -10.37 -22.89
CA LYS A 118 1.51 -11.06 -23.72
C LYS A 118 1.05 -11.26 -25.16
N LEU A 119 -0.16 -11.79 -25.36
CA LEU A 119 -0.72 -12.07 -26.68
C LEU A 119 -1.06 -10.81 -27.47
N ALA A 120 -1.44 -9.72 -26.79
CA ALA A 120 -1.72 -8.42 -27.38
C ALA A 120 -0.47 -7.61 -27.74
N GLY A 121 0.72 -8.03 -27.27
CA GLY A 121 1.97 -7.29 -27.49
C GLY A 121 2.18 -6.11 -26.53
N LEU A 122 1.48 -6.11 -25.39
CA LEU A 122 1.52 -5.09 -24.35
C LEU A 122 2.47 -5.48 -23.21
N TYR A 123 3.63 -6.04 -23.56
CA TYR A 123 4.62 -6.49 -22.58
C TYR A 123 5.15 -5.32 -21.73
N GLY A 124 5.25 -5.54 -20.41
CA GLY A 124 5.75 -4.54 -19.46
C GLY A 124 4.69 -3.59 -18.90
N LEU A 125 3.42 -3.76 -19.26
CA LEU A 125 2.29 -3.15 -18.54
C LEU A 125 1.82 -4.07 -17.41
N TYR A 126 1.23 -3.46 -16.38
CA TYR A 126 0.54 -4.21 -15.33
C TYR A 126 -0.96 -4.28 -15.63
N SER A 127 -1.62 -5.35 -15.20
CA SER A 127 -3.07 -5.33 -15.09
C SER A 127 -3.53 -4.67 -13.80
N GLU A 128 -4.76 -4.17 -13.77
CA GLU A 128 -5.39 -3.58 -12.57
C GLU A 128 -5.18 -4.42 -11.33
N ASP A 129 -5.38 -5.72 -11.46
CA ASP A 129 -5.31 -6.66 -10.35
C ASP A 129 -3.89 -6.82 -9.82
N GLU A 130 -2.85 -6.62 -10.62
CA GLU A 130 -1.45 -6.59 -10.16
C GLU A 130 -1.10 -5.26 -9.50
N ALA A 131 -1.75 -4.18 -9.92
CA ALA A 131 -1.32 -2.84 -9.58
C ALA A 131 -2.03 -2.21 -8.38
N ASP A 132 -3.12 -2.80 -7.90
CA ASP A 132 -3.76 -2.39 -6.65
C ASP A 132 -2.80 -2.50 -5.45
N GLU A 133 -1.75 -3.33 -5.55
CA GLU A 133 -0.62 -3.39 -4.61
C GLU A 133 0.09 -2.04 -4.49
N PHE A 134 0.31 -1.35 -5.61
CA PHE A 134 1.02 -0.07 -5.62
C PHE A 134 0.18 1.11 -5.13
N LYS A 135 -1.16 1.03 -5.19
CA LYS A 135 -2.04 2.06 -4.60
C LYS A 135 -1.90 2.05 -3.08
N ALA A 136 -1.85 0.85 -2.48
CA ALA A 136 -1.63 0.72 -1.04
C ALA A 136 -0.24 1.21 -0.61
N ASP A 137 0.79 0.92 -1.39
CA ASP A 137 2.15 1.39 -1.11
C ASP A 137 2.31 2.89 -1.36
N SER A 138 1.69 3.47 -2.40
CA SER A 138 1.72 4.91 -2.63
C SER A 138 0.95 5.70 -1.57
N ILE A 139 -0.17 5.17 -1.04
CA ILE A 139 -0.88 5.77 0.11
C ILE A 139 -0.03 5.67 1.39
N ARG A 140 0.68 4.55 1.61
CA ARG A 140 1.63 4.41 2.74
C ARG A 140 2.83 5.35 2.61
N LEU A 141 3.42 5.47 1.42
CA LEU A 141 4.52 6.40 1.12
C LEU A 141 4.07 7.86 1.20
N ALA A 142 2.85 8.19 0.77
CA ALA A 142 2.27 9.52 0.90
C ALA A 142 2.05 9.87 2.39
N ALA A 143 1.51 8.94 3.19
CA ALA A 143 1.35 9.11 4.63
C ALA A 143 2.69 9.19 5.39
N GLN A 144 3.77 8.66 4.82
CA GLN A 144 5.15 8.81 5.33
C GLN A 144 5.78 10.14 4.89
N ASN A 145 5.50 10.62 3.68
CA ASN A 145 6.00 11.89 3.16
C ASN A 145 5.30 13.12 3.76
N ASP A 146 4.04 12.97 4.21
CA ASP A 146 3.32 14.03 4.93
C ASP A 146 3.86 14.25 6.36
N LYS A 147 4.70 13.33 6.85
CA LYS A 147 5.51 13.53 8.07
C LYS A 147 6.92 14.08 7.78
N GLY A 148 7.22 14.45 6.53
CA GLY A 148 8.55 14.90 6.09
C GLY A 148 8.61 16.28 5.42
N SER A 149 7.49 16.96 5.20
CA SER A 149 7.48 18.26 4.52
C SER A 149 7.45 19.46 5.49
N ALA A 150 8.49 19.58 6.32
CA ALA A 150 8.82 20.82 7.01
C ALA A 150 10.31 21.18 6.91
N ASN A 151 11.03 20.65 5.90
CA ASN A 151 12.42 21.07 5.67
C ASN A 151 12.84 20.97 4.20
N ARG A 152 12.53 22.01 3.41
CA ARG A 152 13.31 22.36 2.22
C ARG A 152 13.60 23.86 2.25
N GLN A 153 14.83 24.20 2.64
CA GLN A 153 15.39 25.52 2.40
C GLN A 153 15.61 25.73 0.88
N PRO A 154 15.36 26.94 0.36
CA PRO A 154 15.78 27.34 -0.99
C PRO A 154 17.31 27.56 -1.06
N PRO A 155 17.92 27.56 -2.26
CA PRO A 155 19.38 27.58 -2.44
C PRO A 155 20.03 28.92 -2.04
N PRO A 156 21.35 28.94 -1.74
CA PRO A 156 22.01 30.09 -1.13
C PRO A 156 22.44 31.15 -2.15
N ALA A 157 22.28 32.43 -1.78
CA ALA A 157 22.99 33.56 -2.37
C ALA A 157 23.54 34.48 -1.27
N ALA A 158 24.88 34.57 -1.24
CA ALA A 158 25.79 35.61 -0.74
C ALA A 158 25.46 36.46 0.52
N ASN A 159 26.32 36.28 1.54
CA ASN A 159 26.82 37.17 2.60
C ASN A 159 26.16 38.55 2.83
N THR A 160 25.82 38.87 4.09
CA THR A 160 26.57 39.82 4.96
C THR A 160 26.18 39.57 6.45
N ALA A 161 27.11 39.85 7.37
CA ALA A 161 27.12 39.54 8.80
C ALA A 161 26.26 40.43 9.71
N GLU A 162 25.76 39.90 10.83
CA GLU A 162 26.12 40.20 12.24
C GLU A 162 25.07 39.62 13.23
N ALA A 163 25.52 39.37 14.46
CA ALA A 163 25.00 38.45 15.49
C ALA A 163 23.88 39.04 16.40
N PRO A 164 23.63 38.55 17.65
CA PRO A 164 23.15 37.24 18.13
C PRO A 164 21.98 37.35 19.16
N GLN A 165 21.11 36.34 19.31
CA GLN A 165 20.34 36.03 20.55
C GLN A 165 19.94 34.53 20.50
N ASP A 166 20.52 33.65 21.31
CA ASP A 166 20.23 33.31 22.72
C ASP A 166 19.27 32.11 22.89
N GLU A 167 19.57 31.35 23.95
CA GLU A 167 19.13 30.04 24.48
C GLU A 167 17.59 29.75 24.41
N ALA A 168 17.06 28.52 24.38
CA ALA A 168 17.21 27.41 25.34
C ALA A 168 16.42 26.13 24.87
N PRO A 169 16.53 24.96 25.56
CA PRO A 169 16.14 23.62 25.08
C PRO A 169 14.74 23.17 25.55
N ALA A 170 14.03 22.37 24.74
CA ALA A 170 12.75 21.75 25.16
C ALA A 170 12.96 20.32 25.69
N THR A 171 12.65 20.16 26.97
CA THR A 171 12.68 18.94 27.78
C THR A 171 11.53 18.00 27.43
N ALA A 172 11.84 16.70 27.31
CA ALA A 172 10.93 15.67 26.78
C ALA A 172 10.18 14.86 27.86
N ASP A 173 9.78 15.49 28.98
CA ASP A 173 9.16 14.77 30.10
C ASP A 173 8.05 15.55 30.84
N ALA A 174 7.50 16.59 30.21
CA ALA A 174 6.40 17.35 30.81
C ALA A 174 5.05 16.71 30.47
N THR A 175 4.37 16.18 31.48
CA THR A 175 2.93 15.89 31.44
C THR A 175 2.20 17.20 31.11
N PRO A 176 1.40 17.27 30.03
CA PRO A 176 0.65 18.48 29.71
C PRO A 176 -0.39 18.72 30.81
N SER A 177 -0.22 19.80 31.56
CA SER A 177 -1.19 20.33 32.52
C SER A 177 -1.98 21.47 31.88
N ASP A 178 -3.25 21.60 32.21
CA ASP A 178 -4.10 22.71 31.78
C ASP A 178 -3.50 24.05 32.27
N PRO A 179 -3.24 25.02 31.38
CA PRO A 179 -2.64 26.31 31.75
C PRO A 179 -3.52 27.19 32.65
N GLU A 180 -4.83 26.92 32.78
CA GLU A 180 -5.72 27.69 33.67
C GLU A 180 -5.93 27.05 35.05
N THR A 181 -5.78 25.73 35.18
CA THR A 181 -6.09 25.00 36.43
C THR A 181 -4.91 24.23 37.02
N GLY A 182 -3.84 23.99 36.24
CA GLY A 182 -2.69 23.19 36.67
C GLY A 182 -2.99 21.70 36.88
N GLU A 183 -4.22 21.25 36.58
CA GLU A 183 -4.60 19.84 36.67
C GLU A 183 -4.20 19.09 35.40
N VAL A 184 -3.67 17.88 35.59
CA VAL A 184 -3.38 16.96 34.50
C VAL A 184 -4.70 16.41 33.98
N ASP A 185 -4.92 16.49 32.67
CA ASP A 185 -6.11 15.89 32.05
C ASP A 185 -6.25 14.42 32.50
N PRO A 186 -7.34 14.05 33.20
CA PRO A 186 -7.50 12.72 33.77
C PRO A 186 -7.49 11.63 32.69
N VAL A 187 -7.90 11.97 31.46
CA VAL A 187 -7.86 11.07 30.31
C VAL A 187 -6.42 10.87 29.83
N TYR A 188 -5.60 11.92 29.86
CA TYR A 188 -4.16 11.80 29.58
C TYR A 188 -3.48 10.89 30.60
N ALA A 189 -3.74 11.11 31.89
CA ALA A 189 -3.14 10.32 32.97
C ALA A 189 -3.54 8.84 32.89
N ASP A 190 -4.82 8.54 32.62
CA ASP A 190 -5.30 7.16 32.42
C ASP A 190 -4.57 6.46 31.27
N LEU A 191 -4.55 7.10 30.10
CA LEU A 191 -3.94 6.50 28.92
C LEU A 191 -2.42 6.36 29.08
N HIS A 192 -1.76 7.34 29.70
CA HIS A 192 -0.33 7.28 30.00
C HIS A 192 -0.04 6.11 30.97
N GLY A 193 -0.87 5.93 31.99
CA GLY A 193 -0.80 4.79 32.92
C GLY A 193 -0.99 3.45 32.22
N ARG A 194 -1.99 3.33 31.33
CA ARG A 194 -2.26 2.09 30.58
C ARG A 194 -1.16 1.75 29.58
N ILE A 195 -0.58 2.75 28.92
CA ILE A 195 0.63 2.56 28.09
C ILE A 195 1.80 2.12 28.98
N THR A 196 1.93 2.70 30.17
CA THR A 196 2.99 2.37 31.13
C THR A 196 2.83 0.97 31.75
N ALA A 197 1.61 0.45 31.85
CA ALA A 197 1.33 -0.88 32.36
C ALA A 197 1.44 -1.98 31.29
N ALA A 198 1.47 -1.61 30.00
CA ALA A 198 1.55 -2.56 28.91
C ALA A 198 2.96 -3.20 28.82
N ASP A 199 2.97 -4.53 28.75
CA ASP A 199 4.15 -5.42 28.78
C ASP A 199 4.50 -6.02 27.42
N SER A 200 3.82 -5.59 26.35
CA SER A 200 4.04 -6.12 24.99
C SER A 200 3.64 -5.11 23.91
N ILE A 201 4.24 -5.28 22.72
CA ILE A 201 3.93 -4.50 21.51
C ILE A 201 2.43 -4.58 21.21
N ASN A 202 1.84 -5.77 21.26
CA ASN A 202 0.43 -5.97 20.94
C ASN A 202 -0.47 -5.21 21.91
N LYS A 203 -0.22 -5.26 23.23
CA LYS A 203 -1.04 -4.52 24.20
C LYS A 203 -0.99 -3.01 23.99
N ILE A 204 0.18 -2.44 23.68
CA ILE A 204 0.29 -1.00 23.37
C ILE A 204 -0.41 -0.69 22.05
N THR A 205 -0.22 -1.53 21.03
CA THR A 205 -0.81 -1.31 19.70
C THR A 205 -2.33 -1.42 19.72
N ASP A 206 -2.87 -2.44 20.39
CA ASP A 206 -4.30 -2.67 20.56
C ASP A 206 -4.93 -1.55 21.39
N LEU A 207 -4.28 -1.12 22.48
CA LEU A 207 -4.70 0.03 23.29
C LEU A 207 -4.79 1.31 22.45
N MET A 208 -3.79 1.55 21.61
CA MET A 208 -3.73 2.74 20.75
C MET A 208 -4.66 2.64 19.54
N LEU A 209 -5.13 1.46 19.13
CA LEU A 209 -6.10 1.29 18.04
C LEU A 209 -7.53 1.12 18.52
N ASP A 210 -7.73 0.98 19.84
CA ASP A 210 -9.06 0.84 20.43
C ASP A 210 -9.94 2.06 20.11
N PRO A 211 -11.19 1.86 19.65
CA PRO A 211 -12.09 2.95 19.29
C PRO A 211 -12.31 3.96 20.41
N LYS A 212 -12.40 3.53 21.68
CA LYS A 212 -12.58 4.45 22.81
C LYS A 212 -11.32 5.27 23.08
N THR A 213 -10.15 4.67 22.90
CA THR A 213 -8.88 5.41 22.98
C THR A 213 -8.77 6.43 21.84
N GLN A 214 -9.23 6.09 20.62
CA GLN A 214 -9.23 7.04 19.50
C GLN A 214 -10.20 8.20 19.72
N GLU A 215 -11.39 7.94 20.26
CA GLU A 215 -12.35 8.96 20.66
C GLU A 215 -11.77 9.88 21.75
N ALA A 216 -11.15 9.29 22.77
CA ALA A 216 -10.45 10.04 23.81
C ALA A 216 -9.34 10.93 23.23
N LEU A 217 -8.48 10.39 22.37
CA LEU A 217 -7.43 11.15 21.70
C LEU A 217 -7.95 12.28 20.80
N ALA A 218 -9.15 12.14 20.23
CA ALA A 218 -9.78 13.17 19.41
C ALA A 218 -10.39 14.30 20.24
N ALA A 219 -10.74 14.03 21.50
CA ALA A 219 -11.30 15.02 22.43
C ALA A 219 -10.21 15.83 23.18
N MET A 220 -8.95 15.40 23.13
CA MET A 220 -7.81 16.05 23.79
C MET A 220 -7.22 17.19 22.96
N THR A 221 -6.44 18.06 23.61
CA THR A 221 -5.64 19.07 22.91
C THR A 221 -4.60 18.43 22.00
N GLU A 222 -4.19 19.17 20.97
CA GLU A 222 -3.22 18.69 20.00
C GLU A 222 -1.88 18.34 20.67
N GLU A 223 -1.46 19.17 21.63
CA GLU A 223 -0.24 19.01 22.41
C GLU A 223 -0.28 17.74 23.26
N ALA A 224 -1.38 17.49 23.96
CA ALA A 224 -1.54 16.31 24.81
C ALA A 224 -1.58 15.03 23.98
N ARG A 225 -2.30 15.06 22.84
CA ARG A 225 -2.38 13.95 21.90
C ARG A 225 -1.01 13.61 21.29
N GLN A 226 -0.24 14.61 20.91
CA GLN A 226 1.12 14.42 20.38
C GLN A 226 2.07 13.87 21.44
N GLY A 227 2.01 14.41 22.65
CA GLY A 227 2.82 13.93 23.79
C GLY A 227 2.57 12.44 24.08
N LEU A 228 1.29 12.03 24.12
CA LEU A 228 0.95 10.64 24.40
C LEU A 228 1.40 9.68 23.26
N ARG A 229 1.25 10.10 22.00
CA ARG A 229 1.73 9.31 20.84
C ARG A 229 3.25 9.21 20.82
N ALA A 230 3.95 10.28 21.18
CA ALA A 230 5.41 10.27 21.30
C ALA A 230 5.86 9.32 22.42
N PHE A 231 5.19 9.34 23.57
CA PHE A 231 5.45 8.42 24.68
C PHE A 231 5.22 6.95 24.29
N ALA A 232 4.07 6.62 23.68
CA ALA A 232 3.79 5.28 23.19
C ALA A 232 4.83 4.80 22.16
N THR A 233 5.24 5.67 21.23
CA THR A 233 6.26 5.36 20.22
C THR A 233 7.63 5.13 20.84
N LYS A 234 8.01 5.94 21.83
CA LYS A 234 9.25 5.80 22.58
C LYS A 234 9.29 4.45 23.29
N ARG A 235 8.22 4.08 23.98
CA ARG A 235 8.08 2.79 24.68
C ARG A 235 8.18 1.60 23.73
N LEU A 236 7.48 1.64 22.60
CA LEU A 236 7.56 0.60 21.56
C LEU A 236 9.00 0.40 21.04
N LYS A 237 9.73 1.49 20.81
CA LYS A 237 11.10 1.43 20.26
C LYS A 237 12.14 1.03 21.32
N GLN A 238 12.05 1.59 22.53
CA GLN A 238 13.04 1.41 23.59
C GLN A 238 12.87 0.08 24.32
N ASP A 239 11.65 -0.26 24.71
CA ASP A 239 11.39 -1.41 25.59
C ASP A 239 11.14 -2.69 24.78
N PHE A 240 10.59 -2.56 23.56
CA PHE A 240 10.17 -3.71 22.75
C PHE A 240 10.87 -3.84 21.40
N GLY A 241 11.85 -2.98 21.10
CA GLY A 241 12.65 -3.07 19.87
C GLY A 241 11.84 -2.94 18.57
N TRP A 242 10.66 -2.30 18.63
CA TRP A 242 9.79 -2.12 17.48
C TRP A 242 10.53 -1.40 16.34
N GLY A 243 10.72 -2.10 15.22
CA GLY A 243 11.44 -1.62 14.04
C GLY A 243 12.89 -2.10 13.87
N LYS A 244 13.44 -2.90 14.80
CA LYS A 244 14.71 -3.60 14.57
C LYS A 244 14.44 -4.88 13.77
N LYS A 245 15.05 -5.00 12.57
CA LYS A 245 15.09 -6.26 11.82
C LYS A 245 15.82 -7.29 12.68
N THR A 246 15.15 -8.37 13.06
CA THR A 246 15.80 -9.58 13.53
C THR A 246 16.61 -10.15 12.36
N GLU A 247 17.94 -10.05 12.43
CA GLU A 247 18.80 -10.80 11.52
C GLU A 247 18.53 -12.30 11.70
N PRO A 248 18.30 -13.07 10.63
CA PRO A 248 18.15 -14.51 10.75
C PRO A 248 19.47 -15.10 11.23
N GLN A 249 19.42 -15.78 12.37
CA GLN A 249 20.53 -16.52 12.96
C GLN A 249 20.99 -17.58 11.95
N ALA A 250 22.22 -17.45 11.46
CA ALA A 250 22.83 -18.42 10.55
C ALA A 250 22.94 -19.78 11.25
N ALA A 251 22.39 -20.81 10.61
CA ALA A 251 22.51 -22.21 11.00
C ALA A 251 23.91 -22.76 10.66
#